data_AF-A0A428MQR2-F1
#
_entry.id   AF-A0A428MQR2-F1
#
_cell.length_a   1.000
_cell.length_b   1.000
_cell.length_c   1.000
_cell.angle_alpha   90.00
_cell.angle_beta   90.00
_cell.angle_gamma   90.00
#
_symmetry.space_group_name_H-M   'P 1'
#
loop_
_entity.id
_entity.type
_entity.pdbx_description
1 polymer ?
#
loop_
_entity_poly.entity_id
_entity_poly.type
_entity_poly.pdbx_seq_one_letter_code
_entity_poly.pdbx_strand_id
1 'polypeptide(L)'
;MATPAVAPEKEIDPTKPQAMAIPKEGYFTLQNGRYGPLYPRTPACYGFTIIAKIKPGREDVIREYGKTIEKTIAGLPEALATLKLHYLRWVLFDIGNDTYFMYQGIFDTDFDKYTEDAVALFSQYGLNTVFENLEGFPEDWKTNTPAFVRFVREHQRPSFLEYGEYPYVSADEIKKALKLKATFSGMLDLMQ
;
A
#
# COMPACT_ATOMS: atom_id res chain seq x y z
N MET A 1 -20.39 15.89 16.69
CA MET A 1 -19.77 14.77 17.42
C MET A 1 -18.29 15.09 17.54
N ALA A 2 -17.71 14.97 18.73
CA ALA A 2 -16.29 15.23 18.94
C ALA A 2 -15.46 14.21 18.13
N THR A 3 -14.42 14.68 17.44
CA THR A 3 -13.42 13.82 16.81
C THR A 3 -12.84 12.93 17.90
N PRO A 4 -12.87 11.59 17.78
CA PRO A 4 -12.19 10.74 18.75
C PRO A 4 -10.71 11.13 18.71
N ALA A 5 -10.17 11.55 19.85
CA ALA A 5 -8.74 11.79 19.96
C ALA A 5 -8.02 10.47 19.66
N VAL A 6 -7.09 10.49 18.70
CA VAL A 6 -6.17 9.37 18.48
C VAL A 6 -5.41 9.17 19.79
N ALA A 7 -5.56 8.00 20.42
CA ALA A 7 -4.87 7.69 21.66
C ALA A 7 -3.35 7.84 21.45
N PRO A 8 -2.60 8.40 22.42
CA PRO A 8 -1.15 8.55 22.28
C PRO A 8 -0.48 7.19 22.09
N GLU A 9 0.47 7.09 21.14
CA GLU A 9 1.13 5.84 20.70
C GLU A 9 1.68 4.96 21.86
N LYS A 10 2.01 5.54 23.01
CA LYS A 10 2.54 4.83 24.18
C LYS A 10 1.53 3.97 24.94
N GLU A 11 0.23 4.09 24.67
CA GLU A 11 -0.82 3.31 25.36
C GLU A 11 -1.46 2.23 24.48
N ILE A 12 -0.99 2.08 23.24
CA ILE A 12 -1.59 1.12 22.31
C ILE A 12 -1.06 -0.27 22.59
N ASP A 13 -1.94 -1.14 23.07
CA ASP A 13 -1.70 -2.58 23.17
C ASP A 13 -1.91 -3.23 21.79
N PRO A 14 -0.83 -3.62 21.09
CA PRO A 14 -0.93 -4.15 19.72
C PRO A 14 -1.53 -5.56 19.67
N THR A 15 -1.84 -6.17 20.82
CA THR A 15 -2.53 -7.46 20.89
C THR A 15 -4.05 -7.33 20.87
N LYS A 16 -4.56 -6.10 20.96
CA LYS A 16 -5.99 -5.81 20.94
C LYS A 16 -6.38 -5.13 19.63
N PRO A 17 -7.39 -5.64 18.91
CA PRO A 17 -7.79 -5.07 17.65
C PRO A 17 -8.33 -3.64 17.82
N GLN A 18 -8.14 -2.82 16.78
CA GLN A 18 -8.67 -1.46 16.73
C GLN A 18 -9.32 -1.17 15.38
N ALA A 19 -10.39 -0.38 15.42
CA ALA A 19 -11.04 0.18 14.25
C ALA A 19 -11.00 1.71 14.31
N MET A 20 -10.82 2.36 13.17
CA MET A 20 -10.76 3.81 13.06
C MET A 20 -11.61 4.28 11.88
N ALA A 21 -12.68 5.02 12.19
CA ALA A 21 -13.48 5.69 11.17
C ALA A 21 -12.74 6.95 10.69
N ILE A 22 -12.72 7.18 9.39
CA ILE A 22 -11.98 8.26 8.75
C ILE A 22 -12.97 9.29 8.19
N PRO A 23 -12.73 10.61 8.38
CA PRO A 23 -13.58 11.66 7.82
C PRO A 23 -13.67 11.60 6.30
N LYS A 24 -14.70 12.21 5.73
CA LYS A 24 -14.93 12.24 4.27
C LYS A 24 -13.77 12.91 3.53
N GLU A 25 -13.10 13.85 4.19
CA GLU A 25 -11.93 14.57 3.70
C GLU A 25 -10.69 13.69 3.61
N GLY A 26 -10.68 12.52 4.28
CA GLY A 26 -9.59 11.55 4.25
C GLY A 26 -8.46 11.81 5.25
N TYR A 27 -8.57 12.83 6.11
CA TYR A 27 -7.59 13.15 7.15
C TYR A 27 -8.26 13.73 8.40
N PHE A 28 -7.63 13.57 9.57
CA PHE A 28 -8.11 14.14 10.84
C PHE A 28 -7.61 15.57 11.06
N THR A 29 -6.36 15.81 10.68
CA THR A 29 -5.71 17.11 10.74
C THR A 29 -5.07 17.37 9.39
N LEU A 30 -5.32 18.55 8.82
CA LEU A 30 -4.69 18.93 7.57
C LEU A 30 -3.21 19.18 7.81
N GLN A 31 -2.38 18.25 7.37
CA GLN A 31 -0.93 18.38 7.35
C GLN A 31 -0.46 18.18 5.91
N ASN A 32 0.24 19.16 5.36
CA ASN A 32 0.76 19.06 4.00
C ASN A 32 2.14 18.39 4.00
N GLY A 33 2.27 17.36 3.18
CA GLY A 33 3.54 16.80 2.75
C GLY A 33 4.07 17.53 1.50
N ARG A 34 5.01 16.89 0.82
CA ARG A 34 5.62 17.38 -0.42
C ARG A 34 4.63 17.40 -1.58
N TYR A 35 3.69 16.43 -1.63
CA TYR A 35 2.77 16.26 -2.75
C TYR A 35 1.29 16.52 -2.41
N GLY A 36 1.02 17.16 -1.26
CA GLY A 36 -0.33 17.51 -0.79
C GLY A 36 -0.61 16.98 0.61
N PRO A 37 -1.88 16.90 1.04
CA PRO A 37 -2.23 16.44 2.38
C PRO A 37 -1.75 15.01 2.65
N LEU A 38 -1.09 14.81 3.79
CA LEU A 38 -0.68 13.48 4.25
C LEU A 38 -1.90 12.62 4.57
N TYR A 39 -1.79 11.33 4.24
CA TYR A 39 -2.78 10.35 4.65
C TYR A 39 -2.55 9.95 6.12
N PRO A 40 -3.64 9.76 6.89
CA PRO A 40 -3.52 9.44 8.30
C PRO A 40 -2.87 8.06 8.47
N ARG A 41 -2.11 7.91 9.56
CA ARG A 41 -1.78 6.59 10.08
C ARG A 41 -3.01 6.04 10.79
N THR A 42 -3.40 4.82 10.46
CA THR A 42 -4.55 4.10 11.01
C THR A 42 -4.09 2.84 11.74
N PRO A 43 -4.99 2.06 12.36
CA PRO A 43 -4.66 0.74 12.88
C PRO A 43 -3.98 -0.18 11.85
N ALA A 44 -4.23 -0.01 10.55
CA ALA A 44 -3.57 -0.76 9.49
C ALA A 44 -2.20 -0.18 9.08
N CYS A 45 -1.67 0.82 9.80
CA CYS A 45 -0.55 1.69 9.40
C CYS A 45 -0.95 2.72 8.32
N TYR A 46 -0.28 2.75 7.18
CA TYR A 46 -0.64 3.64 6.07
C TYR A 46 -1.17 2.82 4.92
N GLY A 47 -1.96 3.45 4.05
CA GLY A 47 -2.45 2.79 2.87
C GLY A 47 -3.13 3.72 1.89
N PHE A 48 -3.53 3.14 0.76
CA PHE A 48 -4.40 3.77 -0.21
C PHE A 48 -5.25 2.73 -0.92
N THR A 49 -6.31 3.22 -1.57
CA THR A 49 -7.01 2.51 -2.63
C THR A 49 -7.00 3.41 -3.86
N ILE A 50 -6.46 2.94 -4.98
CA ILE A 50 -6.50 3.61 -6.28
C ILE A 50 -7.59 2.96 -7.11
N ILE A 51 -8.45 3.74 -7.75
CA ILE A 51 -9.41 3.26 -8.74
C ILE A 51 -9.25 4.11 -10.00
N ALA A 52 -8.88 3.47 -11.11
CA ALA A 52 -8.69 4.12 -12.40
C ALA A 52 -9.23 3.25 -13.53
N LYS A 53 -9.73 3.89 -14.58
CA LYS A 53 -10.17 3.20 -15.79
C LYS A 53 -8.95 2.66 -16.55
N ILE A 54 -9.06 1.45 -17.09
CA ILE A 54 -7.98 0.88 -17.92
C ILE A 54 -8.11 1.41 -19.35
N LYS A 55 -6.99 1.50 -20.06
CA LYS A 55 -7.01 1.74 -21.51
C LYS A 55 -7.74 0.58 -22.21
N PRO A 56 -8.55 0.83 -23.26
CA PRO A 56 -9.29 -0.22 -23.95
C PRO A 56 -8.39 -1.35 -24.46
N GLY A 57 -8.80 -2.61 -24.22
CA GLY A 57 -8.09 -3.81 -24.71
C GLY A 57 -6.80 -4.14 -23.97
N ARG A 58 -6.62 -3.66 -22.74
CA ARG A 58 -5.41 -3.91 -21.91
C ARG A 58 -5.63 -4.90 -20.76
N GLU A 59 -6.80 -5.51 -20.66
CA GLU A 59 -7.20 -6.48 -19.64
C GLU A 59 -6.19 -7.62 -19.53
N ASP A 60 -5.89 -8.27 -20.67
CA ASP A 60 -4.97 -9.40 -20.71
C ASP A 60 -3.54 -8.98 -20.35
N VAL A 61 -3.10 -7.79 -20.78
CA VAL A 61 -1.77 -7.28 -20.44
C VAL A 61 -1.65 -7.02 -18.93
N ILE A 62 -2.70 -6.49 -18.30
CA ILE A 62 -2.73 -6.29 -16.85
C ILE A 62 -2.72 -7.64 -16.12
N ARG A 63 -3.45 -8.65 -16.63
CA ARG A 63 -3.44 -10.00 -16.03
C ARG A 63 -2.08 -10.68 -16.15
N GLU A 64 -1.43 -10.58 -17.31
CA GLU A 64 -0.07 -11.11 -17.52
C GLU A 64 0.99 -10.40 -16.67
N TYR A 65 0.79 -9.11 -16.36
CA TYR A 65 1.65 -8.42 -15.38
C TYR A 65 1.64 -9.11 -14.01
N GLY A 66 0.52 -9.70 -13.59
CA GLY A 66 0.43 -10.51 -12.37
C GLY A 66 1.42 -11.68 -12.37
N LYS A 67 1.61 -12.35 -13.52
CA LYS A 67 2.60 -13.42 -13.69
C LYS A 67 4.04 -12.91 -13.63
N THR A 68 4.27 -11.70 -14.12
CA THR A 68 5.58 -11.04 -14.01
C THR A 68 5.95 -10.78 -12.55
N ILE A 69 5.00 -10.26 -11.75
CA ILE A 69 5.21 -10.07 -10.30
C ILE A 69 5.41 -11.39 -9.58
N GLU A 70 4.55 -12.39 -9.82
CA GLU A 70 4.66 -13.74 -9.22
C GLU A 70 6.06 -14.33 -9.42
N LYS A 71 6.54 -14.34 -10.68
CA LYS A 71 7.86 -14.86 -11.02
C LYS A 71 8.99 -14.03 -10.39
N THR A 72 8.86 -12.71 -10.38
CA THR A 72 9.87 -11.80 -9.80
C THR A 72 10.03 -12.05 -8.31
N ILE A 73 8.94 -12.15 -7.56
CA ILE A 73 8.99 -12.39 -6.11
C ILE A 73 9.49 -13.80 -5.81
N ALA A 74 9.13 -14.81 -6.61
CA ALA A 74 9.67 -16.16 -6.45
C ALA A 74 11.19 -16.21 -6.64
N GLY A 75 11.74 -15.42 -7.58
CA GLY A 75 13.19 -15.35 -7.84
C GLY A 75 13.96 -14.38 -6.93
N LEU A 76 13.30 -13.32 -6.46
CA LEU A 76 13.87 -12.28 -5.60
C LEU A 76 12.83 -11.86 -4.54
N PRO A 77 12.69 -12.60 -3.42
CA PRO A 77 11.64 -12.34 -2.42
C PRO A 77 11.67 -10.94 -1.80
N GLU A 78 12.84 -10.31 -1.76
CA GLU A 78 13.03 -8.96 -1.20
C GLU A 78 12.91 -7.84 -2.25
N ALA A 79 12.47 -8.15 -3.48
CA ALA A 79 12.38 -7.16 -4.56
C ALA A 79 11.57 -5.92 -4.20
N LEU A 80 10.53 -6.07 -3.35
CA LEU A 80 9.66 -4.97 -2.92
C LEU A 80 9.97 -4.47 -1.49
N ALA A 81 11.07 -4.91 -0.87
CA ALA A 81 11.33 -4.67 0.55
C ALA A 81 11.39 -3.17 0.93
N THR A 82 11.84 -2.31 0.00
CA THR A 82 11.91 -0.86 0.23
C THR A 82 10.53 -0.23 0.44
N LEU A 83 9.46 -0.85 -0.08
CA LEU A 83 8.10 -0.33 0.02
C LEU A 83 7.43 -0.61 1.37
N LYS A 84 8.09 -1.37 2.27
CA LYS A 84 7.60 -1.69 3.62
C LYS A 84 6.14 -2.16 3.64
N LEU A 85 5.84 -3.12 2.76
CA LEU A 85 4.49 -3.60 2.50
C LEU A 85 4.01 -4.56 3.57
N HIS A 86 2.77 -4.37 4.02
CA HIS A 86 1.97 -5.40 4.68
C HIS A 86 1.17 -6.21 3.66
N TYR A 87 0.62 -5.52 2.67
CA TYR A 87 -0.39 -6.10 1.80
C TYR A 87 -0.55 -5.30 0.51
N LEU A 88 -0.72 -6.02 -0.61
CA LEU A 88 -1.08 -5.45 -1.91
C LEU A 88 -2.20 -6.28 -2.55
N ARG A 89 -3.17 -5.63 -3.19
CA ARG A 89 -4.24 -6.29 -3.96
C ARG A 89 -4.56 -5.52 -5.23
N TRP A 90 -4.58 -6.25 -6.34
CA TRP A 90 -4.96 -5.76 -7.66
C TRP A 90 -6.26 -6.43 -8.08
N VAL A 91 -7.21 -5.65 -8.59
CA VAL A 91 -8.52 -6.14 -9.04
C VAL A 91 -8.88 -5.46 -10.35
N LEU A 92 -9.39 -6.24 -11.30
CA LEU A 92 -10.11 -5.73 -12.46
C LEU A 92 -11.60 -6.00 -12.25
N PHE A 93 -12.43 -5.02 -12.54
CA PHE A 93 -13.88 -5.11 -12.40
C PHE A 93 -14.57 -4.14 -13.35
N ASP A 94 -15.81 -4.44 -13.74
CA ASP A 94 -16.54 -3.65 -14.73
C ASP A 94 -17.55 -2.70 -14.07
N ILE A 95 -17.64 -1.47 -14.58
CA ILE A 95 -18.70 -0.52 -14.27
C ILE A 95 -19.34 -0.12 -15.61
N GLY A 96 -20.56 -0.61 -15.86
CA GLY A 96 -21.22 -0.41 -17.14
C GLY A 96 -20.45 -1.11 -18.27
N ASN A 97 -20.03 -0.35 -19.29
CA ASN A 97 -19.27 -0.87 -20.43
C ASN A 97 -17.75 -0.70 -20.27
N ASP A 98 -17.30 -0.15 -19.13
CA ASP A 98 -15.92 0.19 -18.89
C ASP A 98 -15.29 -0.73 -17.83
N THR A 99 -14.05 -1.13 -18.06
CA THR A 99 -13.27 -1.90 -17.08
C THR A 99 -12.39 -0.96 -16.25
N TYR A 100 -12.41 -1.19 -14.94
CA TYR A 100 -11.65 -0.46 -13.95
C TYR A 100 -10.64 -1.35 -13.28
N PHE A 101 -9.55 -0.72 -12.87
CA PHE A 101 -8.51 -1.32 -12.08
C PHE A 101 -8.53 -0.70 -10.68
N MET A 102 -8.63 -1.56 -9.67
CA MET A 102 -8.43 -1.20 -8.27
C MET A 102 -7.08 -1.72 -7.78
N TYR A 103 -6.29 -0.86 -7.16
CA TYR A 103 -5.07 -1.23 -6.46
C TYR A 103 -5.10 -0.74 -5.02
N GLN A 104 -5.05 -1.68 -4.09
CA GLN A 104 -5.01 -1.41 -2.66
C GLN A 104 -3.62 -1.78 -2.13
N GLY A 105 -3.03 -0.88 -1.36
CA GLY A 105 -1.76 -1.10 -0.69
C GLY A 105 -1.80 -0.69 0.76
N ILE A 106 -1.16 -1.48 1.62
CA ILE A 106 -0.94 -1.21 3.05
C ILE A 106 0.55 -1.31 3.34
N PHE A 107 1.12 -0.30 3.99
CA PHE A 107 2.56 -0.14 4.19
C PHE A 107 2.90 0.71 5.43
N ASP A 108 4.17 0.74 5.81
CA ASP A 108 4.63 1.38 7.05
C ASP A 108 4.98 2.87 6.92
N THR A 109 5.25 3.36 5.71
CA THR A 109 5.69 4.75 5.48
C THR A 109 4.52 5.65 5.11
N ASP A 110 4.67 6.97 5.22
CA ASP A 110 3.66 7.87 4.66
C ASP A 110 3.57 7.75 3.12
N PHE A 111 2.50 8.33 2.56
CA PHE A 111 2.18 8.27 1.14
C PHE A 111 3.26 8.87 0.23
N ASP A 112 3.86 9.99 0.65
CA ASP A 112 4.88 10.67 -0.16
C ASP A 112 6.13 9.79 -0.23
N LYS A 113 6.59 9.27 0.91
CA LYS A 113 7.72 8.35 0.96
C LYS A 113 7.48 7.07 0.15
N TYR A 114 6.29 6.47 0.28
CA TYR A 114 5.93 5.27 -0.47
C TYR A 114 6.01 5.52 -1.99
N THR A 115 5.44 6.63 -2.45
CA THR A 115 5.39 6.93 -3.89
C THR A 115 6.77 7.28 -4.47
N GLU A 116 7.61 8.00 -3.71
CA GLU A 116 9.01 8.23 -4.08
C GLU A 116 9.79 6.91 -4.17
N ASP A 117 9.65 6.03 -3.18
CA ASP A 117 10.30 4.71 -3.19
C ASP A 117 9.82 3.82 -4.32
N ALA A 118 8.53 3.87 -4.66
CA ALA A 118 7.97 3.14 -5.80
C ALA A 118 8.60 3.59 -7.12
N VAL A 119 8.70 4.90 -7.36
CA VAL A 119 9.32 5.43 -8.57
C VAL A 119 10.82 5.06 -8.63
N ALA A 120 11.54 5.17 -7.53
CA ALA A 120 12.95 4.78 -7.44
C ALA A 120 13.13 3.28 -7.71
N LEU A 121 12.28 2.44 -7.11
CA LEU A 121 12.31 0.99 -7.25
C LEU A 121 12.12 0.55 -8.71
N PHE A 122 11.07 1.05 -9.36
CA PHE A 122 10.80 0.67 -10.74
C PHE A 122 11.90 1.15 -11.69
N SER A 123 12.46 2.34 -11.44
CA SER A 123 13.58 2.89 -12.20
C SER A 123 14.84 2.04 -12.05
N GLN A 124 15.16 1.61 -10.82
CA GLN A 124 16.33 0.77 -10.53
C GLN A 124 16.27 -0.58 -11.25
N TYR A 125 15.09 -1.22 -11.29
CA TYR A 125 14.93 -2.55 -11.90
C TYR A 125 14.52 -2.49 -13.38
N GLY A 126 14.40 -1.30 -13.97
CA GLY A 126 13.94 -1.13 -15.36
C GLY A 126 12.52 -1.68 -15.59
N LEU A 127 11.73 -1.82 -14.54
CA LEU A 127 10.39 -2.40 -14.58
C LEU A 127 9.38 -1.32 -15.00
N ASN A 128 8.52 -1.66 -15.94
CA ASN A 128 7.35 -0.83 -16.24
C ASN A 128 6.26 -1.12 -15.23
N THR A 129 5.60 -0.07 -14.73
CA THR A 129 4.48 -0.22 -13.81
C THR A 129 3.22 -0.67 -14.56
N VAL A 130 2.36 -1.46 -13.89
CA VAL A 130 1.03 -1.81 -14.40
C VAL A 130 0.19 -0.56 -14.72
N PHE A 131 0.47 0.57 -14.06
CA PHE A 131 -0.26 1.82 -14.27
C PHE A 131 -0.11 2.40 -15.67
N GLU A 132 0.91 2.00 -16.45
CA GLU A 132 1.04 2.40 -17.87
C GLU A 132 -0.15 1.94 -18.73
N ASN A 133 -0.95 0.99 -18.22
CA ASN A 133 -2.16 0.49 -18.86
C ASN A 133 -3.44 1.26 -18.45
N LEU A 134 -3.32 2.32 -17.64
CA LEU A 134 -4.45 3.10 -17.14
C LEU A 134 -4.64 4.38 -17.96
N GLU A 135 -5.90 4.78 -18.16
CA GLU A 135 -6.21 6.02 -18.86
C GLU A 135 -5.68 7.22 -18.08
N GLY A 136 -5.03 8.17 -18.77
CA GLY A 136 -4.49 9.38 -18.16
C GLY A 136 -3.19 9.20 -17.34
N PHE A 137 -2.63 7.98 -17.26
CA PHE A 137 -1.35 7.77 -16.59
C PHE A 137 -0.21 8.47 -17.35
N PRO A 138 0.66 9.26 -16.67
CA PRO A 138 1.70 10.05 -17.34
C PRO A 138 2.75 9.16 -18.01
N GLU A 139 3.08 9.46 -19.26
CA GLU A 139 4.09 8.70 -20.03
C GLU A 139 5.52 8.97 -19.55
N ASP A 140 5.79 10.15 -18.99
CA ASP A 140 7.09 10.60 -18.49
C ASP A 140 7.31 10.29 -17.00
N TRP A 141 6.47 9.44 -16.39
CA TRP A 141 6.45 9.15 -14.95
C TRP A 141 7.79 8.74 -14.35
N LYS A 142 8.66 8.08 -15.12
CA LYS A 142 10.00 7.63 -14.67
C LYS A 142 10.94 8.79 -14.35
N THR A 143 10.77 9.92 -15.04
CA THR A 143 11.57 11.14 -14.85
C THR A 143 10.76 12.27 -14.22
N ASN A 144 9.45 12.07 -14.03
CA ASN A 144 8.50 13.05 -13.51
C ASN A 144 7.71 12.47 -12.33
N THR A 145 8.39 12.28 -11.19
CA THR A 145 7.77 11.83 -9.93
C THR A 145 6.53 12.66 -9.57
N PRO A 146 6.52 14.01 -9.68
CA PRO A 146 5.31 14.79 -9.39
C PRO A 146 4.09 14.42 -10.26
N ALA A 147 4.28 14.06 -11.53
CA ALA A 147 3.18 13.60 -12.38
C ALA A 147 2.65 12.24 -11.95
N PHE A 148 3.53 11.29 -11.62
CA PHE A 148 3.14 10.00 -11.06
C PHE A 148 2.30 10.19 -9.79
N VAL A 149 2.79 11.00 -8.85
CA VAL A 149 2.11 11.23 -7.58
C VAL A 149 0.76 11.89 -7.81
N ARG A 150 0.69 12.91 -8.67
CA ARG A 150 -0.59 13.56 -9.03
C ARG A 150 -1.62 12.55 -9.53
N PHE A 151 -1.23 11.66 -10.45
CA PHE A 151 -2.12 10.61 -10.95
C PHE A 151 -2.64 9.73 -9.80
N VAL A 152 -1.76 9.25 -8.93
CA VAL A 152 -2.15 8.40 -7.79
C VAL A 152 -3.14 9.13 -6.89
N ARG A 153 -2.93 10.42 -6.62
CA ARG A 153 -3.82 11.22 -5.77
C ARG A 153 -5.19 11.46 -6.38
N GLU A 154 -5.27 11.77 -7.67
CA GLU A 154 -6.54 12.00 -8.38
C GLU A 154 -7.42 10.72 -8.41
N HIS A 155 -6.77 9.56 -8.48
CA HIS A 155 -7.41 8.25 -8.54
C HIS A 155 -7.56 7.59 -7.16
N GLN A 156 -7.04 8.21 -6.10
CA GLN A 156 -7.19 7.68 -4.75
C GLN A 156 -8.64 7.81 -4.27
N ARG A 157 -9.11 6.77 -3.59
CA ARG A 157 -10.40 6.70 -2.92
C ARG A 157 -10.15 6.42 -1.43
N PRO A 158 -10.39 7.39 -0.54
CA PRO A 158 -10.11 7.22 0.88
C PRO A 158 -11.04 6.18 1.49
N SER A 159 -10.47 5.32 2.33
CA SER A 159 -11.23 4.44 3.22
C SER A 159 -12.10 5.30 4.14
N PHE A 160 -13.32 4.86 4.45
CA PHE A 160 -14.14 5.49 5.49
C PHE A 160 -13.96 4.81 6.86
N LEU A 161 -13.37 3.61 6.89
CA LEU A 161 -13.09 2.81 8.08
C LEU A 161 -11.90 1.91 7.80
N GLU A 162 -10.96 1.83 8.74
CA GLU A 162 -9.87 0.86 8.71
C GLU A 162 -9.79 0.10 10.02
N TYR A 163 -9.47 -1.19 9.93
CA TYR A 163 -9.39 -2.14 11.05
C TYR A 163 -8.03 -2.82 11.04
N GLY A 164 -7.39 -2.90 12.20
CA GLY A 164 -6.15 -3.63 12.41
C GLY A 164 -6.33 -4.66 13.52
N GLU A 165 -6.09 -5.94 13.21
CA GLU A 165 -6.08 -7.03 14.20
C GLU A 165 -4.89 -6.90 15.16
N TYR A 166 -3.75 -6.49 14.62
CA TYR A 166 -2.50 -6.18 15.32
C TYR A 166 -2.12 -4.72 15.02
N PRO A 167 -2.81 -3.74 15.64
CA PRO A 167 -2.82 -2.38 15.14
C PRO A 167 -1.45 -1.69 15.29
N TYR A 168 -1.08 -0.89 14.28
CA TYR A 168 0.14 -0.06 14.21
C TYR A 168 1.48 -0.82 14.23
N VAL A 169 1.46 -2.15 14.19
CA VAL A 169 2.68 -2.98 14.11
C VAL A 169 3.23 -2.94 12.69
N SER A 170 4.54 -2.69 12.55
CA SER A 170 5.20 -2.63 11.24
C SER A 170 5.45 -4.00 10.61
N ALA A 171 5.65 -4.04 9.29
CA ALA A 171 5.95 -5.28 8.58
C ALA A 171 7.27 -5.90 9.06
N ASP A 172 8.25 -5.07 9.43
CA ASP A 172 9.52 -5.51 10.00
C ASP A 172 9.34 -6.12 11.41
N GLU A 173 8.47 -5.54 12.24
CA GLU A 173 8.14 -6.11 13.56
C GLU A 173 7.43 -7.45 13.43
N ILE A 174 6.49 -7.59 12.48
CA ILE A 174 5.81 -8.86 12.19
C ILE A 174 6.84 -9.91 11.75
N LYS A 175 7.73 -9.59 10.79
CA LYS A 175 8.80 -10.51 10.35
C LYS A 175 9.71 -10.91 11.51
N LYS A 176 10.09 -9.98 12.40
CA LYS A 176 10.89 -10.27 13.60
C LYS A 176 10.16 -11.20 14.57
N ALA A 177 8.88 -10.94 14.85
CA ALA A 177 8.06 -11.78 15.72
C ALA A 177 7.92 -13.21 15.18
N LEU A 178 7.73 -13.37 13.86
CA LEU A 178 7.69 -14.68 13.21
C LEU A 178 9.03 -15.42 13.31
N LYS A 179 10.15 -14.72 13.14
CA LYS A 179 11.50 -15.31 13.31
C LYS A 179 11.72 -15.79 14.74
N LEU A 180 11.34 -14.99 15.75
CA LEU A 180 11.41 -15.38 17.15
C LEU A 180 10.56 -16.62 17.41
N LYS A 181 9.30 -16.63 16.97
CA LYS A 181 8.40 -17.80 17.07
C LYS A 181 9.04 -19.07 16.50
N ALA A 182 9.59 -18.99 15.29
CA ALA A 182 10.25 -20.13 14.65
C ALA A 182 11.46 -20.63 15.45
N THR A 183 12.27 -19.69 15.96
CA THR A 183 13.48 -20.00 16.73
C THR A 183 13.13 -20.68 18.06
N PHE A 184 12.16 -20.14 18.79
CA PHE A 184 11.70 -20.73 20.05
C PHE A 184 11.06 -22.11 19.85
N SER A 185 10.30 -22.29 18.77
CA SER A 185 9.70 -23.60 18.45
C SER A 185 10.79 -24.65 18.22
N GLY A 186 11.81 -24.34 17.40
CA GLY A 186 12.93 -25.26 17.17
C GLY A 186 13.75 -25.54 18.43
N MET A 187 13.92 -24.57 19.34
CA MET A 187 14.57 -24.81 20.63
C MET A 187 13.77 -25.77 21.51
N LEU A 188 12.45 -25.60 21.58
CA LEU A 188 11.58 -26.48 22.37
C LEU A 188 11.55 -27.91 21.82
N ASP A 189 11.58 -28.07 20.49
CA ASP A 189 11.63 -29.40 19.84
C ASP A 189 12.91 -30.16 20.20
N LEU A 190 14.05 -29.47 20.37
CA LEU A 190 15.31 -30.09 20.79
C LEU A 190 15.35 -30.50 22.28
N MET A 191 14.38 -30.06 23.09
CA MET A 191 14.29 -30.36 24.52
C MET A 191 13.35 -31.53 24.84
N GLN A 192 12.72 -32.13 23.83
CA GLN A 192 11.85 -33.31 23.94
C GLN A 192 12.63 -34.60 23.67
#